data_AF-A0A3A8GFT8-F1
#
_entry.id   AF-A0A3A8GFT8-F1
#
_cell.length_a   1.000
_cell.length_b   1.000
_cell.length_c   1.000
_cell.angle_alpha   90.00
_cell.angle_beta   90.00
_cell.angle_gamma   90.00
#
_symmetry.space_group_name_H-M   'P 1'
#
loop_
_entity.id
_entity.type
_entity.pdbx_description
1 polymer ?
#
loop_
_entity_poly.entity_id
_entity_poly.type
_entity_poly.pdbx_seq_one_letter_code
_entity_poly.pdbx_strand_id
1 'polypeptide(L)'
;MVVAPPEDVKQPVEPEPQQTQPEEPRQPTTDSPTANVKPKPRGAPESMPDSVREDLVAAQKALDASNTAEALRHIRRSQRTKITGLSFSLLTRVYCQQHDLANARAQWTRVPATERPRVRQYCSQYDIDL
;
A
#
# COMPACT_ATOMS: atom_id res chain seq x y z
N MET A 1 -41.58 -17.33 47.21
CA MET A 1 -42.01 -18.32 46.19
C MET A 1 -43.41 -17.88 45.80
N VAL A 2 -43.76 -17.54 44.57
CA VAL A 2 -43.63 -18.25 43.29
C VAL A 2 -44.10 -17.25 42.23
N VAL A 3 -43.39 -17.06 41.10
CA VAL A 3 -44.03 -17.03 39.77
C VAL A 3 -43.00 -17.47 38.71
N ALA A 4 -43.25 -18.63 38.13
CA ALA A 4 -42.87 -19.07 36.78
C ALA A 4 -43.88 -20.17 36.38
N PRO A 5 -44.01 -20.55 35.10
CA PRO A 5 -44.29 -19.82 33.84
C PRO A 5 -45.66 -20.25 33.26
N PRO A 6 -45.98 -20.02 31.97
CA PRO A 6 -45.95 -21.18 31.06
C PRO A 6 -45.51 -20.89 29.62
N GLU A 7 -45.18 -22.00 28.95
CA GLU A 7 -44.80 -22.19 27.56
C GLU A 7 -46.01 -22.26 26.60
N ASP A 8 -45.67 -22.35 25.30
CA ASP A 8 -46.31 -23.17 24.26
C ASP A 8 -47.22 -22.54 23.18
N VAL A 9 -46.60 -22.41 22.00
CA VAL A 9 -47.00 -22.96 20.67
C VAL A 9 -48.19 -22.36 19.90
N LYS A 10 -47.85 -21.74 18.76
CA LYS A 10 -48.32 -22.16 17.42
C LYS A 10 -47.23 -21.91 16.34
N GLN A 11 -46.57 -22.97 15.91
CA GLN A 11 -46.00 -23.15 14.55
C GLN A 11 -47.16 -23.27 13.52
N PRO A 12 -46.96 -23.56 12.23
CA PRO A 12 -45.88 -23.24 11.26
C PRO A 12 -46.46 -22.78 9.89
N VAL A 13 -45.76 -21.97 9.10
CA VAL A 13 -46.02 -21.97 7.63
C VAL A 13 -44.75 -21.68 6.84
N GLU A 14 -44.15 -22.77 6.36
CA GLU A 14 -43.39 -22.80 5.11
C GLU A 14 -44.23 -23.63 4.13
N PRO A 15 -44.33 -23.17 2.88
CA PRO A 15 -44.17 -24.09 1.77
C PRO A 15 -43.17 -23.56 0.72
N GLU A 16 -42.10 -24.32 0.51
CA GLU A 16 -41.57 -24.84 -0.77
C GLU A 16 -42.37 -24.52 -2.08
N PRO A 17 -41.85 -24.81 -3.29
CA PRO A 17 -40.57 -24.47 -3.92
C PRO A 17 -40.83 -23.94 -5.37
N GLN A 18 -40.00 -23.05 -5.92
CA GLN A 18 -39.97 -22.86 -7.38
C GLN A 18 -38.67 -23.40 -7.95
N GLN A 19 -38.74 -24.68 -8.26
CA GLN A 19 -37.86 -25.41 -9.15
C GLN A 19 -37.96 -24.86 -10.59
N THR A 20 -36.79 -24.47 -11.11
CA THR A 20 -36.24 -24.91 -12.41
C THR A 20 -37.01 -24.52 -13.70
N GLN A 21 -36.42 -23.70 -14.57
CA GLN A 21 -35.57 -24.25 -15.64
C GLN A 21 -34.82 -23.20 -16.51
N PRO A 22 -33.70 -23.64 -17.13
CA PRO A 22 -32.59 -22.84 -17.67
C PRO A 22 -32.76 -22.33 -19.10
N GLU A 23 -31.99 -21.29 -19.45
CA GLU A 23 -31.56 -21.09 -20.83
C GLU A 23 -30.07 -20.74 -20.94
N GLU A 24 -29.49 -21.48 -21.88
CA GLU A 24 -28.11 -21.69 -22.33
C GLU A 24 -27.33 -20.40 -22.70
N PRO A 25 -25.97 -20.46 -22.79
CA PRO A 25 -25.07 -19.33 -22.67
C PRO A 25 -24.94 -18.53 -23.96
N ARG A 26 -24.90 -17.21 -23.82
CA ARG A 26 -24.45 -16.34 -24.90
C ARG A 26 -22.92 -16.37 -24.96
N GLN A 27 -22.45 -17.08 -25.97
CA GLN A 27 -21.08 -17.13 -26.48
C GLN A 27 -20.47 -15.75 -26.75
N PRO A 28 -19.14 -15.69 -26.91
CA PRO A 28 -18.33 -14.51 -26.62
C PRO A 28 -18.38 -13.50 -27.75
N THR A 29 -18.69 -12.25 -27.43
CA THR A 29 -18.35 -11.15 -28.33
C THR A 29 -16.87 -10.85 -28.19
N THR A 30 -16.10 -11.41 -29.11
CA THR A 30 -14.83 -10.83 -29.56
C THR A 30 -15.09 -9.39 -29.97
N ASP A 31 -14.80 -8.47 -29.07
CA ASP A 31 -14.39 -7.13 -29.43
C ASP A 31 -13.35 -6.74 -28.39
N SER A 32 -12.10 -7.02 -28.71
CA SER A 32 -10.97 -6.47 -27.98
C SER A 32 -10.76 -5.07 -28.54
N PRO A 33 -11.24 -3.98 -27.90
CA PRO A 33 -10.61 -2.71 -28.14
C PRO A 33 -9.20 -2.88 -27.57
N THR A 34 -8.20 -2.85 -28.44
CA THR A 34 -6.82 -2.57 -28.06
C THR A 34 -6.85 -1.24 -27.34
N ALA A 35 -7.08 -1.28 -26.04
CA ALA A 35 -7.03 -0.14 -25.17
C ALA A 35 -5.56 0.29 -25.22
N ASN A 36 -5.29 1.28 -26.05
CA ASN A 36 -4.07 2.06 -26.03
C ASN A 36 -4.08 2.77 -24.66
N VAL A 37 -3.68 2.04 -23.61
CA VAL A 37 -3.64 2.54 -22.24
C VAL A 37 -2.53 3.57 -22.22
N LYS A 38 -2.91 4.81 -22.53
CA LYS A 38 -2.09 6.00 -22.32
C LYS A 38 -1.49 5.87 -20.91
N PRO A 39 -0.15 5.89 -20.76
CA PRO A 39 0.45 5.73 -19.45
C PRO A 39 -0.06 6.86 -18.56
N LYS A 40 -0.84 6.48 -17.53
CA LYS A 40 -1.37 7.42 -16.56
C LYS A 40 -0.18 8.18 -15.97
N PRO A 41 -0.20 9.53 -15.93
CA PRO A 41 0.93 10.29 -15.43
C PRO A 41 1.25 9.78 -14.02
N ARG A 42 2.50 9.34 -13.84
CA ARG A 42 3.08 9.09 -12.51
C ARG A 42 2.75 10.34 -11.69
N GLY A 43 2.07 10.15 -10.56
CA GLY A 43 1.43 11.23 -9.80
C GLY A 43 2.33 12.46 -9.66
N ALA A 44 1.71 13.64 -9.71
CA ALA A 44 2.42 14.91 -9.65
C ALA A 44 3.41 14.92 -8.46
N PRO A 45 4.66 15.39 -8.66
CA PRO A 45 5.61 15.53 -7.57
C PRO A 45 4.98 16.35 -6.45
N GLU A 46 5.13 15.89 -5.21
CA GLU A 46 4.67 16.64 -4.05
C GLU A 46 5.34 18.02 -4.05
N SER A 47 4.55 19.09 -3.92
CA SER A 47 5.10 20.45 -3.83
C SER A 47 5.89 20.61 -2.54
N MET A 48 7.17 20.96 -2.63
CA MET A 48 8.07 21.09 -1.48
C MET A 48 9.12 22.18 -1.69
N PRO A 49 9.63 22.81 -0.61
CA PRO A 49 10.72 23.77 -0.68
C PRO A 49 11.98 23.19 -1.32
N ASP A 50 12.80 24.03 -1.94
CA ASP A 50 14.04 23.58 -2.59
C ASP A 50 15.00 22.93 -1.61
N SER A 51 15.11 23.44 -0.38
CA SER A 51 15.94 22.82 0.68
C SER A 51 15.52 21.39 1.02
N VAL A 52 14.22 21.09 1.01
CA VAL A 52 13.69 19.74 1.22
C VAL A 52 14.05 18.86 0.04
N ARG A 53 13.94 19.37 -1.19
CA ARG A 53 14.31 18.64 -2.40
C ARG A 53 15.80 18.30 -2.42
N GLU A 54 16.65 19.27 -2.11
CA GLU A 54 18.10 19.11 -2.03
C GLU A 54 18.49 18.04 -1.01
N ASP A 55 17.86 18.05 0.17
CA ASP A 55 18.10 17.01 1.18
C ASP A 55 17.67 15.63 0.73
N LEU A 56 16.52 15.48 0.07
CA LEU A 56 16.06 14.17 -0.41
C LEU A 56 16.95 13.66 -1.56
N VAL A 57 17.49 14.55 -2.40
CA VAL A 57 18.50 14.19 -3.42
C VAL A 57 19.81 13.77 -2.78
N ALA A 58 20.28 14.49 -1.77
CA ALA A 58 21.50 14.14 -1.04
C ALA A 58 21.34 12.81 -0.28
N ALA A 59 20.17 12.57 0.33
CA ALA A 59 19.84 11.31 0.97
C ALA A 59 19.86 10.14 -0.03
N GLN A 60 19.29 10.31 -1.22
CA GLN A 60 19.33 9.30 -2.27
C GLN A 60 20.77 8.98 -2.68
N LYS A 61 21.59 10.00 -2.94
CA LYS A 61 23.01 9.82 -3.28
C LYS A 61 23.79 9.08 -2.18
N ALA A 62 23.55 9.43 -0.91
CA ALA A 62 24.19 8.76 0.22
C ALA A 62 23.75 7.28 0.32
N LEU A 63 22.47 6.99 0.07
CA LEU A 63 21.95 5.63 0.05
C LEU A 63 22.56 4.81 -1.10
N ASP A 64 22.68 5.39 -2.29
CA ASP A 64 23.31 4.74 -3.45
C ASP A 64 24.81 4.45 -3.19
N ALA A 65 25.48 5.28 -2.39
CA ALA A 65 26.83 5.06 -1.90
C ALA A 65 26.91 4.13 -0.68
N SER A 66 25.81 3.49 -0.28
CA SER A 66 25.70 2.65 0.92
C SER A 66 26.04 3.36 2.24
N ASN A 67 26.03 4.69 2.26
CA ASN A 67 26.24 5.50 3.45
C ASN A 67 24.90 5.78 4.14
N THR A 68 24.40 4.78 4.85
CA THR A 68 23.08 4.84 5.50
C THR A 68 22.99 5.89 6.61
N ALA A 69 24.12 6.21 7.28
CA ALA A 69 24.17 7.24 8.32
C ALA A 69 23.95 8.66 7.74
N GLU A 70 24.64 9.00 6.64
CA GLU A 70 24.43 10.27 5.96
C GLU A 70 23.04 10.35 5.31
N ALA A 71 22.55 9.24 4.75
CA ALA A 71 21.19 9.18 4.21
C ALA A 71 20.16 9.53 5.30
N LEU A 72 20.26 8.92 6.49
CA LEU A 72 19.39 9.24 7.63
C LEU A 72 19.51 10.70 8.07
N ARG A 73 20.72 11.26 8.10
CA ARG A 73 20.95 12.65 8.49
C ARG A 73 20.19 13.61 7.57
N HIS A 74 20.29 13.41 6.25
CA HIS A 74 19.59 14.21 5.25
C HIS A 74 18.07 14.02 5.30
N ILE A 75 17.57 12.78 5.44
CA ILE A 75 16.12 12.53 5.56
C ILE A 75 15.55 13.20 6.81
N ARG A 76 16.23 13.10 7.96
CA ARG A 76 15.79 13.76 9.19
C ARG A 76 15.85 15.28 9.06
N ARG A 77 16.84 15.82 8.34
CA ARG A 77 16.93 17.26 8.07
C ARG A 77 15.78 17.75 7.22
N SER A 78 15.42 17.02 6.15
CA SER A 78 14.28 17.38 5.30
C SER A 78 12.96 17.31 6.08
N GLN A 79 12.75 16.25 6.88
CA GLN A 79 11.52 16.07 7.67
C GLN A 79 11.32 17.15 8.74
N ARG A 80 12.39 17.75 9.29
CA ARG A 80 12.27 18.91 10.19
C ARG A 80 11.65 20.12 9.51
N THR A 81 11.83 20.25 8.20
CA THR A 81 11.25 21.32 7.39
C THR A 81 9.88 20.92 6.85
N LYS A 82 9.77 19.76 6.22
CA LYS A 82 8.52 19.19 5.72
C LYS A 82 8.61 17.67 5.61
N ILE A 83 7.66 16.99 6.24
CA ILE A 83 7.45 15.56 6.05
C ILE A 83 6.81 15.34 4.68
N THR A 84 7.43 14.51 3.86
CA THR A 84 6.95 14.15 2.51
C THR A 84 6.81 12.65 2.36
N GLY A 85 6.01 12.21 1.39
CA GLY A 85 5.90 10.78 1.08
C GLY A 85 7.23 10.14 0.64
N LEU A 86 8.03 10.91 -0.11
CA LEU A 86 9.36 10.50 -0.55
C LEU A 86 10.32 10.30 0.63
N SER A 87 10.20 11.10 1.70
CA SER A 87 11.02 10.93 2.90
C SER A 87 10.80 9.56 3.57
N PHE A 88 9.56 9.06 3.64
CA PHE A 88 9.28 7.71 4.16
C PHE A 88 9.77 6.61 3.23
N SER A 89 9.67 6.82 1.90
CA SER A 89 10.23 5.89 0.91
C SER A 89 11.72 5.70 1.12
N LEU A 90 12.50 6.79 1.27
CA LEU A 90 13.93 6.72 1.54
C LEU A 90 14.24 6.14 2.91
N LEU A 91 13.49 6.52 3.96
CA LEU A 91 13.68 6.01 5.31
C LEU A 91 13.50 4.48 5.36
N THR A 92 12.47 3.97 4.68
CA THR A 92 12.21 2.52 4.59
C THR A 92 13.35 1.80 3.89
N ARG A 93 13.86 2.37 2.78
CA ARG A 93 14.98 1.79 2.04
C ARG A 93 16.27 1.74 2.86
N VAL A 94 16.57 2.80 3.61
CA VAL A 94 17.69 2.80 4.58
C VAL A 94 17.58 1.59 5.51
N TYR A 95 16.42 1.38 6.12
CA TYR A 95 16.23 0.28 7.07
C TYR A 95 16.33 -1.09 6.41
N CYS A 96 15.86 -1.24 5.16
CA CYS A 96 16.08 -2.46 4.39
C CYS A 96 17.58 -2.74 4.17
N GLN A 97 18.37 -1.71 3.83
CA GLN A 97 19.82 -1.88 3.66
C GLN A 97 20.54 -2.21 4.97
N GLN A 98 20.02 -1.75 6.11
CA GLN A 98 20.53 -2.10 7.44
C GLN A 98 20.04 -3.46 7.96
N HIS A 99 19.21 -4.17 7.18
CA HIS A 99 18.48 -5.37 7.60
C HIS A 99 17.60 -5.17 8.86
N ASP A 100 17.16 -3.94 9.12
CA ASP A 100 16.29 -3.59 10.25
C ASP A 100 14.81 -3.69 9.85
N LEU A 101 14.29 -4.93 9.91
CA LEU A 101 12.93 -5.23 9.49
C LEU A 101 11.87 -4.53 10.35
N ALA A 102 12.13 -4.36 11.65
CA ALA A 102 11.19 -3.73 12.57
C ALA A 102 10.95 -2.27 12.16
N ASN A 103 12.03 -1.52 11.92
CA ASN A 103 11.93 -0.14 11.48
C ASN A 103 11.46 -0.01 10.03
N ALA A 104 11.87 -0.91 9.12
CA ALA A 104 11.36 -0.91 7.75
C ALA A 104 9.82 -1.03 7.72
N ARG A 105 9.26 -2.00 8.46
CA ARG A 105 7.80 -2.19 8.55
C ARG A 105 7.09 -1.02 9.23
N ALA A 106 7.69 -0.44 10.27
CA ALA A 106 7.12 0.72 10.95
C ALA A 106 6.92 1.90 9.98
N GLN A 107 7.91 2.16 9.12
CA GLN A 107 7.83 3.28 8.16
C GLN A 107 7.02 2.95 6.91
N TRP A 108 7.00 1.67 6.50
CA TRP A 108 6.29 1.20 5.32
C TRP A 108 4.82 1.65 5.26
N THR A 109 4.13 1.64 6.39
CA THR A 109 2.72 2.08 6.50
C THR A 109 2.49 3.52 6.04
N ARG A 110 3.53 4.37 6.12
CA ARG A 110 3.52 5.79 5.76
C ARG A 110 4.00 6.04 4.33
N VAL A 111 4.49 5.01 3.63
CA VAL A 111 4.93 5.13 2.23
C VAL A 111 3.71 5.25 1.31
N PRO A 112 3.63 6.33 0.50
CA PRO A 112 2.52 6.51 -0.44
C PRO A 112 2.48 5.39 -1.47
N ALA A 113 1.27 5.03 -1.92
CA ALA A 113 1.07 3.97 -2.91
C ALA A 113 1.90 4.14 -4.19
N THR A 114 2.17 5.38 -4.61
CA THR A 114 3.01 5.70 -5.78
C THR A 114 4.49 5.33 -5.61
N GLU A 115 4.98 5.29 -4.37
CA GLU A 115 6.38 4.97 -4.06
C GLU A 115 6.57 3.50 -3.65
N ARG A 116 5.52 2.84 -3.17
CA ARG A 116 5.54 1.45 -2.69
C ARG A 116 6.24 0.46 -3.65
N PRO A 117 5.98 0.45 -4.96
CA PRO A 117 6.64 -0.49 -5.87
C PRO A 117 8.16 -0.34 -5.90
N ARG A 118 8.66 0.90 -5.85
CA ARG A 118 10.11 1.18 -5.87
C ARG A 118 10.77 0.72 -4.57
N VAL A 119 10.12 0.96 -3.44
CA VAL A 119 10.64 0.53 -2.13
C VAL A 119 10.67 -0.99 -2.04
N ARG A 120 9.62 -1.69 -2.48
CA ARG A 120 9.61 -3.17 -2.53
C ARG A 120 10.75 -3.73 -3.37
N GLN A 121 10.91 -3.21 -4.59
CA GLN A 121 11.99 -3.63 -5.49
C GLN A 121 13.37 -3.39 -4.89
N TYR A 122 13.54 -2.32 -4.10
CA TYR A 122 14.80 -2.05 -3.42
C TYR A 122 15.01 -3.02 -2.25
N CYS A 123 14.00 -3.21 -1.39
CA CYS A 123 14.10 -4.07 -0.20
C CYS A 123 14.28 -5.55 -0.55
N SER A 124 13.77 -6.01 -1.70
CA SER A 124 13.97 -7.38 -2.17
C SER A 124 15.45 -7.72 -2.46
N GLN A 125 16.31 -6.71 -2.68
CA GLN A 125 17.76 -6.92 -2.82
C GLN A 125 18.43 -7.32 -1.50
N TYR A 126 17.74 -7.13 -0.39
CA TYR A 126 18.18 -7.42 0.97
C TYR A 126 17.34 -8.53 1.62
N ASP A 127 16.65 -9.34 0.79
CA ASP A 127 15.76 -10.43 1.19
C ASP A 127 14.63 -10.00 2.14
N ILE A 128 14.16 -8.75 2.01
CA ILE A 128 13.07 -8.18 2.82
C ILE A 128 11.82 -7.97 1.97
N ASP A 129 10.69 -8.51 2.46
CA ASP A 129 9.35 -8.34 1.88
C ASP A 129 8.45 -7.44 2.77
N LEU A 130 7.74 -6.48 2.13
CA LEU A 130 6.98 -5.38 2.75
C LEU A 130 5.55 -5.21 2.18
#